data_AF-A0A7S0JVG7-F1
#
_entry.id   AF-A0A7S0JVG7-F1
#
_cell.length_a   1.000
_cell.length_b   1.000
_cell.length_c   1.000
_cell.angle_alpha   90.00
_cell.angle_beta   90.00
_cell.angle_gamma   90.00
#
_symmetry.space_group_name_H-M   'P 1'
#
loop_
_entity.id
_entity.type
_entity.pdbx_description
1 polymer ?
#
loop_
_entity_poly.entity_id
_entity_poly.type
_entity_poly.pdbx_seq_one_letter_code
_entity_poly.pdbx_strand_id
1 'polypeptide(L)'
;AHAARQNRQRGCGVATAVMESWSTFFSSVAQSAQQTVQSATERVKQKAKEHHEKFLAEREAHVRSEEEKIPVLSRLPWEGLGASDRAREAAGEVKAAVIALADDRATYTTAPPSGAGWAFDLRTRVEAVERLLKAVPAVDKHRFKLVPRVVSEELFFSNFFYKAELVRDSARVRLEAEEGEAVAAAAAAAA
;
A
#
# COMPACT_ATOMS: atom_id res chain seq x y z
N ALA A 1 72.12 -0.61 -24.36
CA ALA A 1 72.69 0.65 -23.86
C ALA A 1 72.04 1.81 -24.63
N HIS A 2 71.50 2.80 -23.90
CA HIS A 2 71.03 4.12 -24.33
C HIS A 2 69.89 4.21 -25.38
N ALA A 3 68.93 5.13 -25.35
CA ALA A 3 68.40 6.08 -24.37
C ALA A 3 67.27 6.86 -25.08
N ALA A 4 66.33 7.41 -24.30
CA ALA A 4 65.55 8.63 -24.59
C ALA A 4 64.42 8.48 -25.65
N ARG A 5 63.28 9.18 -25.61
CA ARG A 5 62.82 10.36 -24.84
C ARG A 5 61.29 10.50 -25.06
N GLN A 6 60.58 10.80 -23.97
CA GLN A 6 59.40 11.68 -23.81
C GLN A 6 58.67 12.29 -25.04
N ASN A 7 57.33 12.20 -25.07
CA ASN A 7 56.37 13.35 -25.14
C ASN A 7 54.91 12.81 -25.05
N ARG A 8 54.12 13.00 -23.98
CA ARG A 8 53.33 14.18 -23.56
C ARG A 8 52.11 14.50 -24.45
N GLN A 9 50.91 14.07 -24.01
CA GLN A 9 49.61 14.79 -24.07
C GLN A 9 48.79 14.23 -22.88
N ARG A 10 48.52 14.92 -21.76
CA ARG A 10 47.63 16.07 -21.50
C ARG A 10 46.25 15.96 -22.15
N GLY A 11 45.29 15.49 -21.35
CA GLY A 11 43.85 15.68 -21.54
C GLY A 11 43.15 15.49 -20.19
N CYS A 12 42.63 16.58 -19.62
CA CYS A 12 41.88 16.59 -18.37
C CYS A 12 40.58 15.79 -18.49
N GLY A 13 40.23 15.04 -17.46
CA GLY A 13 38.94 14.36 -17.36
C GLY A 13 38.73 13.89 -15.92
N VAL A 14 38.10 14.76 -15.13
CA VAL A 14 37.71 14.51 -13.74
C VAL A 14 36.63 13.44 -13.75
N ALA A 15 36.98 12.20 -13.39
CA ALA A 15 36.02 11.12 -13.17
C ALA A 15 36.62 10.06 -12.24
N THR A 16 36.95 10.47 -11.02
CA THR A 16 37.24 9.53 -9.93
C THR A 16 36.06 9.48 -8.98
N ALA A 17 35.67 8.24 -8.68
CA ALA A 17 35.01 7.80 -7.45
C ALA A 17 33.49 7.97 -7.32
N VAL A 18 32.71 7.24 -8.13
CA VAL A 18 31.53 6.46 -7.64
C VAL A 18 31.34 5.26 -8.58
N MET A 19 32.23 4.27 -8.51
CA MET A 19 31.94 2.94 -9.08
C MET A 19 32.73 1.81 -8.39
N GLU A 20 33.19 2.03 -7.15
CA GLU A 20 33.90 1.03 -6.34
C GLU A 20 33.06 0.49 -5.16
N SER A 21 31.75 0.73 -5.15
CA SER A 21 30.90 0.35 -3.99
C SER A 21 29.99 -0.86 -4.18
N TRP A 22 30.04 -1.60 -5.30
CA TRP A 22 29.27 -2.85 -5.49
C TRP A 22 30.13 -4.09 -5.81
N SER A 23 31.44 -3.93 -6.07
CA SER A 23 32.35 -5.07 -6.32
C SER A 23 32.87 -5.74 -5.04
N THR A 24 32.74 -5.08 -3.88
CA THR A 24 33.20 -5.59 -2.57
C THR A 24 32.11 -6.32 -1.78
N PHE A 25 30.87 -6.38 -2.27
CA PHE A 25 29.78 -7.10 -1.62
C PHE A 25 29.54 -8.52 -2.16
N PHE A 26 30.02 -8.86 -3.36
CA PHE A 26 29.76 -10.18 -3.96
C PHE A 26 30.89 -11.20 -3.80
N SER A 27 32.06 -10.80 -3.30
CA SER A 27 33.25 -11.66 -3.31
C SER A 27 33.60 -12.33 -1.97
N SER A 28 32.70 -12.31 -0.97
CA SER A 28 32.91 -13.03 0.29
C SER A 28 31.72 -13.88 0.73
N VAL A 29 31.22 -14.71 -0.18
CA VAL A 29 30.57 -16.00 0.10
C VAL A 29 31.09 -16.99 -0.95
N ALA A 30 32.39 -17.28 -0.90
CA ALA A 30 32.99 -18.25 -1.82
C ALA A 30 34.25 -18.90 -1.24
N GLN A 31 34.30 -19.21 0.05
CA GLN A 31 35.33 -20.12 0.58
C GLN A 31 34.99 -20.64 2.00
N SER A 32 33.98 -21.51 2.11
CA SER A 32 33.91 -22.61 3.10
C SER A 32 32.60 -23.37 2.99
N ALA A 33 32.50 -24.23 1.97
CA ALA A 33 31.49 -25.28 1.90
C ALA A 33 32.12 -26.54 1.27
N GLN A 34 32.95 -27.24 2.03
CA GLN A 34 33.28 -28.63 1.75
C GLN A 34 32.98 -29.44 3.00
N GLN A 35 31.99 -30.33 2.85
CA GLN A 35 31.57 -31.39 3.77
C GLN A 35 30.59 -30.97 4.89
N THR A 36 29.30 -30.84 4.55
CA THR A 36 28.13 -31.47 5.20
C THR A 36 26.85 -30.92 4.53
N VAL A 37 26.34 -31.53 3.44
CA VAL A 37 25.36 -30.87 2.53
C VAL A 37 24.03 -31.62 2.34
N GLN A 38 23.66 -32.56 3.21
CA GLN A 38 22.31 -33.18 3.10
C GLN A 38 21.41 -32.79 4.28
N SER A 39 21.83 -33.07 5.52
CA SER A 39 21.07 -32.66 6.71
C SER A 39 21.15 -31.16 7.04
N ALA A 40 22.20 -30.47 6.58
CA ALA A 40 22.32 -29.01 6.76
C ALA A 40 21.55 -28.23 5.68
N THR A 41 21.42 -28.76 4.46
CA THR A 41 20.64 -28.14 3.38
C THR A 41 19.15 -28.10 3.71
N GLU A 42 18.62 -29.17 4.32
CA GLU A 42 17.25 -29.20 4.82
C GLU A 42 17.05 -28.23 5.98
N ARG A 43 17.99 -28.16 6.93
CA ARG A 43 17.94 -27.21 8.05
C ARG A 43 18.08 -25.76 7.61
N VAL A 44 18.86 -25.45 6.57
CA VAL A 44 18.96 -24.10 6.01
C VAL A 44 17.72 -23.76 5.21
N LYS A 45 17.16 -24.68 4.41
CA LYS A 45 15.88 -24.46 3.71
C LYS A 45 14.72 -24.29 4.68
N GLN A 46 14.66 -25.11 5.72
CA GLN A 46 13.62 -25.05 6.74
C GLN A 46 13.76 -23.79 7.60
N LYS A 47 14.97 -23.45 8.07
CA LYS A 47 15.21 -22.17 8.75
C LYS A 47 14.97 -20.97 7.84
N ALA A 48 15.27 -21.05 6.55
CA ALA A 48 14.98 -19.97 5.60
C ALA A 48 13.47 -19.82 5.37
N LYS A 49 12.71 -20.90 5.30
CA LYS A 49 11.24 -20.86 5.26
C LYS A 49 10.67 -20.29 6.55
N GLU A 50 11.10 -20.80 7.71
CA GLU A 50 10.67 -20.30 9.02
C GLU A 50 11.07 -18.82 9.22
N HIS A 51 12.25 -18.41 8.77
CA HIS A 51 12.69 -17.01 8.84
C HIS A 51 11.93 -16.14 7.84
N HIS A 52 11.57 -16.66 6.67
CA HIS A 52 10.76 -15.96 5.69
C HIS A 52 9.33 -15.75 6.21
N GLU A 53 8.71 -16.79 6.77
CA GLU A 53 7.39 -16.72 7.40
C GLU A 53 7.40 -15.78 8.60
N LYS A 54 8.40 -15.87 9.48
CA LYS A 54 8.57 -14.92 10.60
C LYS A 54 8.78 -13.49 10.12
N PHE A 55 9.56 -13.29 9.06
CA PHE A 55 9.76 -11.96 8.47
C PHE A 55 8.47 -11.40 7.87
N LEU A 56 7.71 -12.22 7.13
CA LEU A 56 6.40 -11.81 6.60
C LEU A 56 5.44 -11.46 7.74
N ALA A 57 5.36 -12.29 8.77
CA ALA A 57 4.52 -12.04 9.94
C ALA A 57 4.93 -10.74 10.68
N GLU A 58 6.23 -10.49 10.85
CA GLU A 58 6.75 -9.27 11.48
C GLU A 58 6.50 -8.03 10.59
N ARG A 59 6.61 -8.16 9.26
CA ARG A 59 6.24 -7.09 8.32
C ARG A 59 4.77 -6.77 8.39
N GLU A 60 3.89 -7.77 8.42
CA GLU A 60 2.44 -7.58 8.54
C GLU A 60 2.07 -6.96 9.89
N ALA A 61 2.68 -7.40 10.99
CA ALA A 61 2.48 -6.81 12.31
C ALA A 61 2.95 -5.34 12.36
N HIS A 62 4.09 -5.03 11.71
CA HIS A 62 4.59 -3.68 11.64
C HIS A 62 3.67 -2.76 10.83
N VAL A 63 3.24 -3.19 9.64
CA VAL A 63 2.27 -2.45 8.81
C VAL A 63 0.98 -2.19 9.60
N ARG A 64 0.47 -3.20 10.32
CA ARG A 64 -0.72 -3.06 11.18
C ARG A 64 -0.52 -2.01 12.27
N SER A 65 0.61 -2.07 12.99
CA SER A 65 0.91 -1.11 14.06
C SER A 65 1.04 0.33 13.54
N GLU A 66 1.49 0.49 12.30
CA GLU A 66 1.57 1.80 11.64
C GLU A 66 0.18 2.25 11.16
N GLU A 67 -0.64 1.34 10.63
CA GLU A 67 -2.00 1.64 10.17
C GLU A 67 -2.94 2.03 11.33
N GLU A 68 -2.77 1.44 12.50
CA GLU A 68 -3.48 1.84 13.73
C GLU A 68 -3.17 3.28 14.16
N LYS A 69 -1.94 3.76 13.93
CA LYS A 69 -1.52 5.13 14.25
C LYS A 69 -2.08 6.16 13.28
N ILE A 70 -2.54 5.75 12.09
CA ILE A 70 -3.13 6.66 11.12
C ILE A 70 -4.44 7.21 11.71
N PRO A 71 -4.59 8.54 11.86
CA PRO A 71 -5.83 9.14 12.30
C PRO A 71 -7.01 8.68 11.44
N VAL A 72 -8.18 8.46 12.04
CA VAL A 72 -9.36 7.93 11.32
C VAL A 72 -9.71 8.76 10.08
N LEU A 73 -9.56 10.09 10.15
CA LEU A 73 -9.82 11.00 9.03
C LEU A 73 -8.76 10.95 7.92
N SER A 74 -7.58 10.40 8.20
CA SER A 74 -6.47 10.23 7.26
C SER A 74 -6.46 8.86 6.57
N ARG A 75 -7.34 7.94 7.00
CA ARG A 75 -7.46 6.59 6.43
C ARG A 75 -8.20 6.59 5.10
N LEU A 76 -7.83 5.65 4.23
CA LEU A 76 -8.55 5.39 2.99
C LEU A 76 -9.80 4.53 3.25
N PRO A 77 -10.79 4.53 2.34
CA PRO A 77 -12.08 3.85 2.57
C PRO A 77 -11.97 2.34 2.81
N TRP A 78 -10.90 1.68 2.34
CA TRP A 78 -10.67 0.24 2.55
C TRP A 78 -9.80 -0.07 3.78
N GLU A 79 -9.35 0.93 4.53
CA GLU A 79 -8.49 0.76 5.70
C GLU A 79 -9.32 0.67 6.99
N GLY A 80 -8.85 -0.08 7.98
CA GLY A 80 -9.47 -0.14 9.31
C GLY A 80 -10.82 -0.88 9.40
N LEU A 81 -11.10 -1.82 8.48
CA LEU A 81 -12.32 -2.65 8.51
C LEU A 81 -12.28 -3.78 9.57
N GLY A 82 -11.10 -4.14 10.08
CA GLY A 82 -10.92 -5.21 11.05
C GLY A 82 -9.63 -5.98 10.80
N ALA A 83 -9.29 -6.90 11.70
CA ALA A 83 -8.07 -7.70 11.64
C ALA A 83 -8.30 -9.17 11.22
N SER A 84 -9.56 -9.60 11.08
CA SER A 84 -9.89 -10.95 10.64
C SER A 84 -9.52 -11.14 9.16
N ASP A 85 -9.26 -12.39 8.76
CA ASP A 85 -8.98 -12.72 7.34
C ASP A 85 -10.14 -12.25 6.45
N ARG A 86 -11.36 -12.38 6.95
CA ARG A 86 -12.56 -11.91 6.25
C ARG A 86 -12.61 -10.38 6.10
N ALA A 87 -12.22 -9.63 7.12
CA ALA A 87 -12.10 -8.17 7.03
C ALA A 87 -11.01 -7.75 6.02
N ARG A 88 -9.91 -8.52 5.91
CA ARG A 88 -8.85 -8.27 4.92
C ARG A 88 -9.33 -8.53 3.49
N GLU A 89 -10.12 -9.57 3.28
CA GLU A 89 -10.78 -9.82 1.99
C GLU A 89 -11.73 -8.68 1.62
N ALA A 90 -12.60 -8.28 2.55
CA ALA A 90 -13.53 -7.18 2.35
C ALA A 90 -12.81 -5.85 2.09
N ALA A 91 -11.66 -5.58 2.72
CA ALA A 91 -10.83 -4.43 2.39
C ALA A 91 -10.35 -4.46 0.92
N GLY A 92 -9.99 -5.64 0.41
CA GLY A 92 -9.69 -5.85 -1.00
C GLY A 92 -10.87 -5.55 -1.92
N GLU A 93 -12.06 -6.04 -1.56
CA GLU A 93 -13.32 -5.78 -2.30
C GLU A 93 -13.67 -4.28 -2.32
N VAL A 94 -13.61 -3.61 -1.17
CA VAL A 94 -13.86 -2.17 -1.04
C VAL A 94 -12.86 -1.39 -1.88
N LYS A 95 -11.57 -1.75 -1.82
CA LYS A 95 -10.54 -1.09 -2.63
C LYS A 95 -10.82 -1.21 -4.12
N ALA A 96 -11.15 -2.41 -4.61
CA ALA A 96 -11.48 -2.64 -6.00
C ALA A 96 -12.71 -1.83 -6.44
N ALA A 97 -13.76 -1.80 -5.62
CA ALA A 97 -14.98 -1.03 -5.88
C ALA A 97 -14.73 0.49 -5.89
N VAL A 98 -13.91 1.00 -4.98
CA VAL A 98 -13.55 2.43 -4.94
C VAL A 98 -12.69 2.82 -6.15
N ILE A 99 -11.79 1.94 -6.60
CA ILE A 99 -11.04 2.16 -7.83
C ILE A 99 -11.99 2.21 -9.03
N ALA A 100 -12.95 1.29 -9.13
CA ALA A 100 -13.94 1.29 -10.21
C ALA A 100 -14.83 2.56 -10.20
N LEU A 101 -15.21 3.05 -9.01
CA LEU A 101 -15.93 4.32 -8.86
C LEU A 101 -15.15 5.52 -9.40
N ALA A 102 -13.82 5.49 -9.34
CA ALA A 102 -12.97 6.61 -9.75
C ALA A 102 -12.94 6.85 -11.27
N ASP A 103 -13.34 5.86 -12.07
CA ASP A 103 -13.40 6.02 -13.53
C ASP A 103 -14.69 6.75 -13.99
N ASP A 104 -15.73 6.79 -13.15
CA ASP A 104 -16.99 7.44 -13.47
C ASP A 104 -16.97 8.95 -13.15
N ARG A 105 -17.26 9.78 -14.14
CA ARG A 105 -17.39 11.23 -13.99
C ARG A 105 -18.51 11.61 -13.02
N ALA A 106 -19.60 10.85 -12.96
CA ALA A 106 -20.72 11.15 -12.07
C ALA A 106 -20.34 11.03 -10.59
N THR A 107 -19.28 10.29 -10.28
CA THR A 107 -18.70 10.18 -8.93
C THR A 107 -18.27 11.52 -8.36
N TYR A 108 -17.79 12.42 -9.21
CA TYR A 108 -17.23 13.71 -8.80
C TYR A 108 -18.22 14.88 -8.88
N THR A 109 -19.30 14.71 -9.66
CA THR A 109 -20.21 15.81 -10.01
C THR A 109 -21.58 15.68 -9.37
N THR A 110 -21.96 14.48 -8.92
CA THR A 110 -23.23 14.25 -8.23
C THR A 110 -23.04 14.51 -6.75
N ALA A 111 -23.72 15.52 -6.23
CA ALA A 111 -23.72 15.82 -4.81
C ALA A 111 -24.40 14.70 -3.99
N PRO A 112 -23.96 14.48 -2.74
CA PRO A 112 -24.69 13.66 -1.78
C PRO A 112 -26.15 14.13 -1.65
N PRO A 113 -27.12 13.22 -1.49
CA PRO A 113 -28.51 13.57 -1.30
C PRO A 113 -28.71 14.53 -0.11
N SER A 114 -29.56 15.53 -0.29
CA SER A 114 -29.96 16.44 0.78
C SER A 114 -30.63 15.64 1.91
N GLY A 115 -30.12 15.79 3.15
CA GLY A 115 -30.66 15.09 4.33
C GLY A 115 -29.92 13.80 4.71
N ALA A 116 -28.91 13.38 3.96
CA ALA A 116 -28.11 12.19 4.28
C ALA A 116 -27.20 12.32 5.53
N GLY A 117 -27.22 13.46 6.23
CA GLY A 117 -26.33 13.72 7.37
C GLY A 117 -24.84 13.76 7.01
N TRP A 118 -24.52 13.92 5.71
CA TRP A 118 -23.15 13.93 5.23
C TRP A 118 -22.49 15.29 5.49
N ALA A 119 -21.34 15.26 6.16
CA ALA A 119 -20.48 16.42 6.37
C ALA A 119 -19.05 16.07 5.94
N PHE A 120 -18.45 16.97 5.17
CA PHE A 120 -17.09 16.84 4.67
C PHE A 120 -16.39 18.19 4.80
N ASP A 121 -15.16 18.17 5.31
CA ASP A 121 -14.26 19.32 5.35
C ASP A 121 -12.89 18.88 4.82
N LEU A 122 -12.51 19.41 3.66
CA LEU A 122 -11.25 19.12 2.99
C LEU A 122 -10.05 19.43 3.88
N ARG A 123 -10.11 20.46 4.73
CA ARG A 123 -8.99 20.87 5.59
C ARG A 123 -8.60 19.80 6.59
N THR A 124 -9.58 19.03 7.06
CA THR A 124 -9.36 17.93 8.01
C THR A 124 -8.98 16.62 7.34
N ARG A 125 -9.10 16.53 6.00
CA ARG A 125 -8.90 15.31 5.20
C ARG A 125 -7.77 15.40 4.19
N VAL A 126 -6.92 16.43 4.27
CA VAL A 126 -5.80 16.64 3.34
C VAL A 126 -4.91 15.40 3.23
N GLU A 127 -4.57 14.77 4.36
CA GLU A 127 -3.74 13.56 4.37
C GLU A 127 -4.40 12.38 3.65
N ALA A 128 -5.70 12.16 3.88
CA ALA A 128 -6.45 11.14 3.17
C ALA A 128 -6.51 11.42 1.66
N VAL A 129 -6.68 12.69 1.27
CA VAL A 129 -6.67 13.12 -0.13
C VAL A 129 -5.31 12.84 -0.78
N GLU A 130 -4.20 13.19 -0.14
CA GLU A 130 -2.87 12.92 -0.67
C GLU A 130 -2.61 11.43 -0.85
N ARG A 131 -3.01 10.62 0.13
CA ARG A 131 -2.92 9.15 0.04
C ARG A 131 -3.78 8.60 -1.08
N LEU A 132 -5.00 9.13 -1.24
CA LEU A 132 -5.94 8.72 -2.27
C LEU A 132 -5.38 9.02 -3.66
N LEU A 133 -4.85 10.22 -3.88
CA LEU A 133 -4.27 10.61 -5.16
C LEU A 133 -3.05 9.76 -5.54
N LYS A 134 -2.24 9.34 -4.55
CA LYS A 134 -1.13 8.40 -4.75
C LYS A 134 -1.63 6.99 -5.08
N ALA A 135 -2.66 6.52 -4.38
CA ALA A 135 -3.18 5.16 -4.53
C ALA A 135 -4.05 4.98 -5.79
N VAL A 136 -4.76 6.02 -6.23
CA VAL A 136 -5.76 5.97 -7.31
C VAL A 136 -5.51 7.10 -8.32
N PRO A 137 -4.62 6.88 -9.31
CA PRO A 137 -4.24 7.91 -10.29
C PRO A 137 -5.39 8.44 -11.16
N ALA A 138 -6.48 7.69 -11.30
CA ALA A 138 -7.67 8.13 -12.02
C ALA A 138 -8.29 9.39 -11.37
N VAL A 139 -8.28 9.48 -10.03
CA VAL A 139 -8.82 10.62 -9.29
C VAL A 139 -8.11 11.91 -9.68
N ASP A 140 -6.79 11.90 -9.78
CA ASP A 140 -6.02 13.09 -10.16
C ASP A 140 -6.28 13.52 -11.61
N LYS A 141 -6.40 12.55 -12.53
CA LYS A 141 -6.78 12.81 -13.93
C LYS A 141 -8.15 13.47 -14.05
N HIS A 142 -9.12 13.05 -13.25
CA HIS A 142 -10.44 13.67 -13.21
C HIS A 142 -10.40 15.03 -12.53
N ARG A 143 -9.65 15.18 -11.43
CA ARG A 143 -9.45 16.45 -10.72
C ARG A 143 -8.94 17.53 -11.68
N PHE A 144 -7.89 17.24 -12.45
CA PHE A 144 -7.35 18.18 -13.44
C PHE A 144 -8.37 18.64 -14.49
N LYS A 145 -9.29 17.77 -14.89
CA LYS A 145 -10.32 18.09 -15.91
C LYS A 145 -11.51 18.86 -15.33
N LEU A 146 -11.85 18.58 -14.07
CA LEU A 146 -13.10 19.04 -13.45
C LEU A 146 -12.92 20.23 -12.51
N VAL A 147 -11.74 20.42 -11.92
CA VAL A 147 -11.50 21.47 -10.92
C VAL A 147 -10.63 22.59 -11.51
N PRO A 148 -10.97 23.88 -11.30
CA PRO A 148 -12.21 24.41 -10.70
C PRO A 148 -13.38 24.52 -11.71
N ARG A 149 -13.22 23.99 -12.93
CA ARG A 149 -14.06 24.32 -14.08
C ARG A 149 -15.53 23.88 -13.97
N VAL A 150 -15.77 22.74 -13.34
CA VAL A 150 -17.09 22.07 -13.25
C VAL A 150 -17.55 22.01 -11.80
N VAL A 151 -16.64 21.69 -10.89
CA VAL A 151 -16.89 21.62 -9.44
C VAL A 151 -15.69 22.24 -8.70
N SER A 152 -15.95 22.78 -7.51
CA SER A 152 -14.86 23.20 -6.62
C SER A 152 -14.09 21.98 -6.10
N GLU A 153 -12.87 22.22 -5.62
CA GLU A 153 -12.05 21.15 -5.05
C GLU A 153 -12.71 20.48 -3.83
N GLU A 154 -13.34 21.29 -2.97
CA GLU A 154 -14.12 20.84 -1.82
C GLU A 154 -15.23 19.87 -2.24
N LEU A 155 -16.06 20.25 -3.22
CA LEU A 155 -17.18 19.44 -3.68
C LEU A 155 -16.69 18.20 -4.45
N PHE A 156 -15.63 18.32 -5.23
CA PHE A 156 -15.02 17.20 -5.94
C PHE A 156 -14.67 16.05 -4.97
N PHE A 157 -13.96 16.37 -3.88
CA PHE A 157 -13.58 15.37 -2.89
C PHE A 157 -14.75 14.95 -2.01
N SER A 158 -15.63 15.88 -1.60
CA SER A 158 -16.83 15.54 -0.82
C SER A 158 -17.70 14.51 -1.55
N ASN A 159 -17.95 14.71 -2.84
CA ASN A 159 -18.76 13.81 -3.66
C ASN A 159 -18.10 12.42 -3.80
N PHE A 160 -16.79 12.39 -4.04
CA PHE A 160 -16.04 11.15 -4.17
C PHE A 160 -16.02 10.36 -2.85
N PHE A 161 -15.63 11.02 -1.75
CA PHE A 161 -15.56 10.37 -0.44
C PHE A 161 -16.92 9.89 0.01
N TYR A 162 -18.01 10.63 -0.25
CA TYR A 162 -19.35 10.15 0.07
C TYR A 162 -19.64 8.78 -0.57
N LYS A 163 -19.38 8.63 -1.87
CA LYS A 163 -19.60 7.37 -2.58
C LYS A 163 -18.68 6.25 -2.09
N ALA A 164 -17.43 6.57 -1.82
CA ALA A 164 -16.47 5.60 -1.29
C ALA A 164 -16.83 5.13 0.13
N GLU A 165 -17.35 6.03 0.96
CA GLU A 165 -17.84 5.74 2.30
C GLU A 165 -19.10 4.86 2.28
N LEU A 166 -20.02 5.08 1.32
CA LEU A 166 -21.16 4.16 1.12
C LEU A 166 -20.70 2.74 0.78
N VAL A 167 -19.68 2.59 -0.06
CA VAL A 167 -19.09 1.28 -0.37
C VAL A 167 -18.51 0.66 0.91
N ARG A 168 -17.73 1.43 1.68
CA ARG A 168 -17.16 0.95 2.96
C ARG A 168 -18.23 0.51 3.94
N ASP A 169 -19.25 1.33 4.16
CA ASP A 169 -20.33 1.02 5.10
C ASP A 169 -21.12 -0.22 4.64
N SER A 170 -21.38 -0.37 3.35
CA SER A 170 -22.02 -1.58 2.81
C SER A 170 -21.21 -2.84 3.07
N ALA A 171 -19.88 -2.76 2.97
CA ALA A 171 -19.00 -3.88 3.28
C ALA A 171 -18.95 -4.17 4.79
N ARG A 172 -18.92 -3.13 5.64
CA ARG A 172 -18.96 -3.30 7.10
C ARG A 172 -20.24 -4.02 7.54
N VAL A 173 -21.39 -3.61 7.04
CA VAL A 173 -22.68 -4.27 7.35
C VAL A 173 -22.67 -5.74 6.90
N ARG A 174 -22.10 -6.05 5.73
CA ARG A 174 -21.94 -7.43 5.27
C ARG A 174 -21.05 -8.25 6.19
N LEU A 175 -19.92 -7.69 6.62
CA LEU A 175 -19.00 -8.35 7.56
C LEU A 175 -19.71 -8.68 8.88
N GLU A 176 -20.41 -7.71 9.46
CA GLU A 176 -21.13 -7.88 10.73
C GLU A 176 -22.23 -8.95 10.61
N ALA A 177 -22.93 -9.02 9.47
CA ALA A 177 -23.95 -10.03 9.22
C ALA A 177 -23.38 -11.45 9.11
N GLU A 178 -22.27 -11.61 8.38
CA GLU A 178 -21.60 -12.91 8.21
C GLU A 178 -20.99 -13.39 9.55
N GLU A 179 -20.43 -12.50 10.37
CA GLU A 179 -19.93 -12.82 11.70
C GLU A 179 -21.07 -13.25 12.65
N GLY A 180 -22.22 -12.56 12.60
CA GLY A 180 -23.39 -12.93 13.38
C GLY A 180 -23.95 -14.31 13.04
N GLU A 181 -24.00 -14.66 11.76
CA GLU A 181 -24.43 -15.97 11.29
C GLU A 181 -23.49 -17.10 11.76
N ALA A 182 -22.17 -16.86 11.69
CA ALA A 182 -21.18 -17.82 12.17
C ALA A 182 -21.31 -18.08 13.69
N VAL A 183 -21.55 -17.03 14.48
CA VAL A 183 -21.77 -17.16 15.94
C VAL A 183 -23.06 -17.93 16.24
N ALA A 184 -24.14 -17.65 15.52
CA ALA A 184 -25.41 -18.37 15.67
C ALA A 184 -25.27 -19.86 15.29
N ALA A 185 -24.58 -20.17 14.19
CA ALA A 185 -24.31 -21.54 13.77
C ALA A 185 -23.44 -22.30 14.77
N ALA A 186 -22.42 -21.67 15.33
CA ALA A 186 -21.57 -22.26 16.37
C ALA A 186 -22.35 -22.54 17.66
N ALA A 187 -23.25 -21.63 18.07
CA ALA A 187 -24.11 -21.83 19.24
C ALA A 187 -25.11 -22.98 19.02
N ALA A 188 -25.67 -23.11 17.81
CA ALA A 188 -26.56 -24.20 17.45
C ALA A 188 -25.84 -25.56 17.39
N ALA A 189 -24.58 -25.60 16.97
CA ALA A 189 -23.78 -26.83 16.95
C ALA A 189 -23.31 -27.28 18.34
N ALA A 190 -23.30 -26.38 19.32
CA ALA A 190 -22.93 -26.67 20.71
C ALA A 190 -24.12 -27.05 21.61
N ALA A 191 -25.35 -26.98 21.09
CA ALA A 191 -26.59 -27.36 21.78
C ALA A 191 -27.04 -28.76 21.38
#